data_AF-A0A7G2C3A6-F1
#
_entry.id   AF-A0A7G2C3A6-F1
#
_cell.length_a   1.000
_cell.length_b   1.000
_cell.length_c   1.000
_cell.angle_alpha   90.00
_cell.angle_beta   90.00
_cell.angle_gamma   90.00
#
_symmetry.space_group_name_H-M   'P 1'
#
loop_
_entity.id
_entity.type
_entity.pdbx_description
1 polymer ?
#
loop_
_entity_poly.entity_id
_entity_poly.type
_entity_poly.pdbx_seq_one_letter_code
_entity_poly.pdbx_strand_id
1 'polypeptide(L)'
;MVTEMAANIVKRAECAVKESKEKFVATVSGVTLPSSNRSGEVVMARDVIAYSVAAPAEFATNPITGPTLLGLKEEKIAKSEDVAALVAKCVKGFDLSSDEMLIIHFNFTQVRAPKDVYVTSFKCVFVNHLQKTFNMKSLLENTKARKKEGLLFTSAIGGVCRTAVVVPISADDAKNMDTLKATLTEGETFNAMKNKPSRSGSLVKLVKLTKIPIEKGAIKDEKMKENMLKMIKAAEKANEDPEKNPFVAISVSKN
;
A
#
# COMPACT_ATOMS: atom_id res chain seq x y z
N MET A 1 8.94 4.43 -15.23
CA MET A 1 8.18 5.23 -14.24
C MET A 1 8.33 4.70 -12.81
N VAL A 2 7.87 3.48 -12.46
CA VAL A 2 7.94 2.98 -11.06
C VAL A 2 9.35 2.92 -10.51
N THR A 3 10.28 2.31 -11.25
CA THR A 3 11.70 2.22 -10.86
C THR A 3 12.31 3.57 -10.56
N GLU A 4 12.11 4.54 -11.45
CA GLU A 4 12.66 5.89 -11.34
C GLU A 4 12.06 6.66 -10.15
N MET A 5 10.73 6.59 -9.97
CA MET A 5 10.06 7.21 -8.82
C MET A 5 10.58 6.64 -7.50
N ALA A 6 10.64 5.32 -7.39
CA ALA A 6 11.14 4.62 -6.20
C ALA A 6 12.62 4.95 -5.93
N ALA A 7 13.46 4.93 -6.97
CA ALA A 7 14.87 5.28 -6.88
C ALA A 7 15.07 6.72 -6.41
N ASN A 8 14.28 7.67 -6.95
CA ASN A 8 14.33 9.07 -6.54
C ASN A 8 13.90 9.29 -5.08
N ILE A 9 12.90 8.55 -4.59
CA ILE A 9 12.49 8.60 -3.18
C ILE A 9 13.62 8.11 -2.27
N VAL A 10 14.22 6.96 -2.60
CA VAL A 10 15.35 6.42 -1.83
C VAL A 10 16.54 7.38 -1.91
N LYS A 11 16.81 7.96 -3.09
CA LYS A 11 17.89 8.92 -3.28
C LYS A 11 17.76 10.14 -2.37
N ARG A 12 16.55 10.68 -2.22
CA ARG A 12 16.28 11.77 -1.28
C ARG A 12 16.53 11.35 0.17
N ALA A 13 16.18 10.12 0.54
CA ALA A 13 16.49 9.60 1.87
C ALA A 13 18.00 9.45 2.08
N GLU A 14 18.76 8.99 1.08
CA GLU A 14 20.22 8.96 1.13
C GLU A 14 20.84 10.35 1.32
N CYS A 15 20.34 11.36 0.60
CA CYS A 15 20.80 12.75 0.78
C CYS A 15 20.52 13.24 2.20
N ALA A 16 19.32 12.98 2.75
CA ALA A 16 18.97 13.37 4.11
C ALA A 16 19.86 12.70 5.17
N VAL A 17 20.29 11.45 4.95
CA VAL A 17 21.28 10.78 5.83
C VAL A 17 22.61 11.54 5.85
N LYS A 18 23.08 11.98 4.68
CA LYS A 18 24.36 12.70 4.55
C LYS A 18 24.30 14.13 5.08
N GLU A 19 23.23 14.85 4.76
CA GLU A 19 23.12 16.29 4.96
C GLU A 19 22.48 16.66 6.31
N SER A 20 21.58 15.83 6.83
CA SER A 20 20.71 16.16 7.97
C SER A 20 20.85 15.21 9.16
N LYS A 21 21.84 14.30 9.14
CA LYS A 21 22.06 13.26 10.17
C LYS A 21 20.81 12.40 10.42
N GLU A 22 19.98 12.24 9.40
CA GLU A 22 18.80 11.39 9.46
C GLU A 22 19.19 9.92 9.26
N LYS A 23 18.22 9.01 9.47
CA LYS A 23 18.34 7.60 9.09
C LYS A 23 17.10 7.18 8.33
N PHE A 24 17.19 6.13 7.52
CA PHE A 24 16.02 5.50 6.95
C PHE A 24 16.14 3.98 6.90
N VAL A 25 14.99 3.32 6.93
CA VAL A 25 14.80 1.91 6.59
C VAL A 25 13.76 1.84 5.49
N ALA A 26 14.11 1.21 4.37
CA ALA A 26 13.21 1.02 3.26
C ALA A 26 13.09 -0.47 2.91
N THR A 27 11.88 -0.92 2.63
CA THR A 27 11.60 -2.27 2.17
C THR A 27 10.66 -2.27 0.98
N VAL A 28 10.71 -3.34 0.19
CA VAL A 28 9.77 -3.62 -0.90
C VAL A 28 9.22 -5.03 -0.76
N SER A 29 7.92 -5.16 -1.01
CA SER A 29 7.23 -6.43 -1.22
C SER A 29 6.48 -6.39 -2.55
N GLY A 30 6.17 -7.57 -3.08
CA GLY A 30 5.35 -7.72 -4.28
C GLY A 30 4.33 -8.82 -4.09
N VAL A 31 3.12 -8.61 -4.60
CA VAL A 31 2.05 -9.60 -4.57
C VAL A 31 1.21 -9.54 -5.83
N THR A 32 0.75 -10.69 -6.31
CA THR A 32 -0.32 -10.76 -7.31
C THR A 32 -1.63 -11.26 -6.74
N LEU A 33 -2.72 -10.72 -7.28
CA LEU A 33 -4.08 -11.17 -7.01
C LEU A 33 -4.63 -11.84 -8.28
N PRO A 34 -4.79 -13.17 -8.32
CA PRO A 34 -5.23 -13.91 -9.49
C PRO A 34 -6.71 -13.66 -9.83
N SER A 35 -7.09 -13.87 -11.09
CA SER A 35 -8.48 -13.77 -11.59
C SER A 35 -9.47 -14.70 -10.88
N SER A 36 -9.01 -15.77 -10.23
CA SER A 36 -9.87 -16.61 -9.39
C SER A 36 -10.57 -15.83 -8.28
N ASN A 37 -10.02 -14.68 -7.87
CA ASN A 37 -10.62 -13.79 -6.87
C ASN A 37 -11.91 -13.10 -7.35
N ARG A 38 -12.19 -13.10 -8.66
CA ARG A 38 -13.37 -12.45 -9.24
C ARG A 38 -14.65 -13.21 -8.89
N SER A 39 -14.62 -14.53 -8.98
CA SER A 39 -15.73 -15.42 -8.62
C SER A 39 -15.63 -15.96 -7.19
N GLY A 40 -14.44 -16.10 -6.63
CA GLY A 40 -14.22 -16.62 -5.28
C GLY A 40 -14.62 -15.64 -4.16
N GLU A 41 -15.08 -16.18 -3.03
CA GLU A 41 -15.30 -15.40 -1.80
C GLU A 41 -13.99 -15.13 -1.04
N VAL A 42 -13.10 -16.12 -1.03
CA VAL A 42 -11.77 -16.02 -0.43
C VAL A 42 -10.83 -15.35 -1.42
N VAL A 43 -10.19 -14.27 -0.99
CA VAL A 43 -9.14 -13.62 -1.78
C VAL A 43 -7.87 -14.42 -1.64
N MET A 44 -7.32 -14.82 -2.77
CA MET A 44 -6.01 -15.46 -2.88
C MET A 44 -4.96 -14.41 -3.22
N ALA A 45 -3.76 -14.59 -2.70
CA ALA A 45 -2.61 -13.73 -2.95
C ALA A 45 -1.37 -14.60 -3.19
N ARG A 46 -0.50 -14.17 -4.10
CA ARG A 46 0.75 -14.85 -4.43
C ARG A 46 1.92 -13.90 -4.24
N ASP A 47 2.89 -14.28 -3.44
CA ASP A 47 4.09 -13.49 -3.22
C ASP A 47 5.05 -13.69 -4.42
N VAL A 48 5.30 -12.61 -5.16
CA VAL A 48 6.15 -12.65 -6.35
C VAL A 48 7.65 -12.60 -6.05
N ILE A 49 8.05 -12.16 -4.85
CA ILE A 49 9.46 -12.16 -4.43
C ILE A 49 9.84 -13.54 -3.88
N ALA A 50 8.91 -14.19 -3.18
CA ALA A 50 9.10 -15.55 -2.67
C ALA A 50 8.85 -16.64 -3.72
N TYR A 51 8.30 -16.30 -4.89
CA TYR A 51 7.83 -17.25 -5.90
C TYR A 51 6.88 -18.30 -5.30
N SER A 52 5.99 -17.85 -4.42
CA SER A 52 5.07 -18.76 -3.73
C SER A 52 3.94 -19.23 -4.66
N VAL A 53 3.22 -20.26 -4.23
CA VAL A 53 1.87 -20.54 -4.75
C VAL A 53 0.87 -19.54 -4.17
N ALA A 54 -0.28 -19.38 -4.82
CA ALA A 54 -1.35 -18.54 -4.31
C ALA A 54 -1.95 -19.16 -3.04
N ALA A 55 -2.12 -18.35 -1.99
CA ALA A 55 -2.70 -18.76 -0.71
C ALA A 55 -3.75 -17.74 -0.23
N PRO A 56 -4.64 -18.08 0.71
CA PRO A 56 -5.60 -17.12 1.25
C PRO A 56 -4.90 -15.87 1.80
N ALA A 57 -5.34 -14.70 1.34
CA ALA A 57 -4.78 -13.42 1.71
C ALA A 57 -5.12 -13.08 3.16
N GLU A 58 -4.10 -12.77 3.96
CA GLU A 58 -4.29 -12.27 5.31
C GLU A 58 -4.23 -10.74 5.32
N PHE A 59 -5.39 -10.10 5.47
CA PHE A 59 -5.48 -8.64 5.48
C PHE A 59 -5.11 -8.06 6.84
N ALA A 60 -4.32 -7.00 6.80
CA ALA A 60 -3.97 -6.19 7.96
C ALA A 60 -4.16 -4.70 7.65
N THR A 61 -4.10 -3.87 8.68
CA THR A 61 -4.09 -2.42 8.53
C THR A 61 -2.97 -1.81 9.35
N ASN A 62 -2.19 -0.96 8.70
CA ASN A 62 -1.30 -0.05 9.40
C ASN A 62 -2.04 1.27 9.63
N PRO A 63 -2.05 1.80 10.86
CA PRO A 63 -2.74 3.06 11.19
C PRO A 63 -2.27 4.28 10.40
N ILE A 64 -1.04 4.25 9.88
CA ILE A 64 -0.42 5.31 9.10
C ILE A 64 -0.46 4.97 7.60
N THR A 65 0.03 3.79 7.22
CA THR A 65 0.19 3.40 5.80
C THR A 65 -1.03 2.72 5.18
N GLY A 66 -2.04 2.41 6.00
CA GLY A 66 -3.32 1.88 5.57
C GLY A 66 -3.35 0.35 5.42
N PRO A 67 -4.38 -0.19 4.73
CA PRO A 67 -4.54 -1.63 4.52
C PRO A 67 -3.33 -2.27 3.84
N THR A 68 -3.00 -3.49 4.19
CA THR A 68 -1.90 -4.27 3.59
C THR A 68 -2.19 -5.77 3.71
N LEU A 69 -1.31 -6.60 3.17
CA LEU A 69 -1.30 -8.04 3.40
C LEU A 69 -0.17 -8.41 4.37
N LEU A 70 -0.42 -9.43 5.19
CA LEU A 70 0.58 -10.09 6.03
C LEU A 70 1.21 -11.28 5.29
N GLY A 71 2.34 -11.75 5.81
CA GLY A 71 3.03 -12.94 5.29
C GLY A 71 3.80 -12.75 3.99
N LEU A 72 3.85 -11.52 3.46
CA LEU A 72 4.68 -11.20 2.29
C LEU A 72 6.15 -11.09 2.69
N LYS A 73 7.02 -11.66 1.87
CA LYS A 73 8.46 -11.46 1.91
C LYS A 73 8.78 -10.02 1.55
N GLU A 74 9.53 -9.37 2.43
CA GLU A 74 10.08 -8.05 2.20
C GLU A 74 11.58 -8.14 1.93
N GLU A 75 12.06 -7.39 0.92
CA GLU A 75 13.49 -7.17 0.71
C GLU A 75 13.86 -5.73 1.08
N LYS A 76 15.01 -5.58 1.75
CA LYS A 76 15.54 -4.26 2.13
C LYS A 76 16.09 -3.53 0.92
N ILE A 77 15.88 -2.22 0.87
CA ILE A 77 16.48 -1.32 -0.11
C ILE A 77 17.58 -0.54 0.60
N ALA A 78 18.85 -0.88 0.35
CA ALA A 78 19.97 -0.22 1.01
C ALA A 78 20.32 1.11 0.34
N LYS A 79 20.27 1.15 -1.00
CA LYS A 79 20.59 2.33 -1.80
C LYS A 79 19.67 2.50 -3.01
N SER A 80 19.63 3.69 -3.57
CA SER A 80 18.76 4.02 -4.72
C SER A 80 19.04 3.15 -5.94
N GLU A 81 20.29 2.71 -6.10
CA GLU A 81 20.75 1.83 -7.19
C GLU A 81 20.15 0.42 -7.13
N ASP A 82 19.76 -0.05 -5.95
CA ASP A 82 19.23 -1.42 -5.77
C ASP A 82 17.78 -1.53 -6.27
N VAL A 83 17.07 -0.40 -6.37
CA VAL A 83 15.64 -0.34 -6.64
C VAL A 83 15.29 -1.04 -7.97
N ALA A 84 16.09 -0.83 -9.00
CA ALA A 84 15.81 -1.42 -10.32
C ALA A 84 15.82 -2.96 -10.27
N ALA A 85 16.83 -3.54 -9.62
CA ALA A 85 16.93 -5.00 -9.48
C ALA A 85 15.78 -5.56 -8.64
N LEU A 86 15.39 -4.87 -7.57
CA LEU A 86 14.30 -5.30 -6.70
C LEU A 86 12.93 -5.21 -7.38
N VAL A 87 12.65 -4.14 -8.12
CA VAL A 87 11.43 -4.04 -8.94
C VAL A 87 11.42 -5.11 -10.03
N ALA A 88 12.55 -5.37 -10.67
CA ALA A 88 12.65 -6.43 -11.67
C ALA A 88 12.36 -7.82 -11.09
N LYS A 89 12.75 -8.11 -9.83
CA LYS A 89 12.36 -9.34 -9.13
C LYS A 89 10.83 -9.46 -9.00
N CYS A 90 10.15 -8.39 -8.59
CA CYS A 90 8.69 -8.40 -8.49
C CYS A 90 8.03 -8.64 -9.85
N VAL A 91 8.52 -7.98 -10.90
CA VAL A 91 7.99 -8.14 -12.27
C VAL A 91 8.25 -9.54 -12.82
N LYS A 92 9.43 -10.12 -12.56
CA LYS A 92 9.77 -11.48 -13.00
C LYS A 92 8.84 -12.55 -12.39
N GLY A 93 8.34 -12.31 -11.18
CA GLY A 93 7.37 -13.20 -10.55
C GLY A 93 5.93 -13.00 -11.05
N PHE A 94 5.62 -11.96 -11.84
CA PHE A 94 4.31 -11.67 -12.40
C PHE A 94 4.17 -12.27 -13.81
N ASP A 95 3.03 -12.92 -14.08
CA ASP A 95 2.72 -13.49 -15.39
C ASP A 95 1.81 -12.55 -16.18
N LEU A 96 2.38 -11.90 -17.19
CA LEU A 96 1.69 -10.97 -18.10
C LEU A 96 0.57 -11.65 -18.91
N SER A 97 0.65 -12.96 -19.12
CA SER A 97 -0.37 -13.71 -19.86
C SER A 97 -1.55 -14.11 -18.96
N SER A 98 -1.33 -14.11 -17.65
CA SER A 98 -2.37 -14.35 -16.67
C SER A 98 -3.21 -13.09 -16.44
N ASP A 99 -4.51 -13.30 -16.22
CA ASP A 99 -5.42 -12.27 -15.74
C ASP A 99 -5.20 -12.09 -14.22
N GLU A 100 -4.12 -11.38 -13.86
CA GLU A 100 -3.77 -11.09 -12.47
C GLU A 100 -3.40 -9.61 -12.29
N MET A 101 -3.68 -9.08 -11.10
CA MET A 101 -3.27 -7.74 -10.70
C MET A 101 -1.93 -7.83 -9.98
N LEU A 102 -0.96 -7.00 -10.33
CA LEU A 102 0.33 -6.88 -9.62
C LEU A 102 0.32 -5.65 -8.69
N ILE A 103 0.70 -5.86 -7.43
CA ILE A 103 0.88 -4.79 -6.45
C ILE A 103 2.33 -4.85 -5.96
N ILE A 104 3.08 -3.77 -6.18
CA ILE A 104 4.40 -3.56 -5.59
C ILE A 104 4.26 -2.53 -4.48
N HIS A 105 4.62 -2.91 -3.26
CA HIS A 105 4.46 -2.08 -2.07
C HIS A 105 5.81 -1.72 -1.49
N PHE A 106 6.04 -0.43 -1.28
CA PHE A 106 7.24 0.09 -0.64
C PHE A 106 6.89 0.70 0.71
N ASN A 107 7.63 0.32 1.74
CA ASN A 107 7.52 0.87 3.08
C ASN A 107 8.78 1.67 3.41
N PHE A 108 8.61 2.83 4.04
CA PHE A 108 9.69 3.70 4.49
C PHE A 108 9.50 4.08 5.94
N THR A 109 10.57 3.94 6.72
CA THR A 109 10.70 4.55 8.04
C THR A 109 11.85 5.54 7.97
N GLN A 110 11.60 6.81 8.27
CA GLN A 110 12.60 7.88 8.32
C GLN A 110 12.75 8.37 9.77
N VAL A 111 13.97 8.41 10.28
CA VAL A 111 14.30 9.02 11.57
C VAL A 111 14.83 10.41 11.31
N ARG A 112 14.00 11.43 11.54
CA ARG A 112 14.33 12.83 11.31
C ARG A 112 14.92 13.47 12.55
N ALA A 113 15.83 14.42 12.41
CA ALA A 113 16.38 15.17 13.54
C ALA A 113 15.36 16.17 14.12
N PRO A 114 15.26 16.35 15.46
CA PRO A 114 16.05 15.74 16.53
C PRO A 114 15.41 14.47 17.16
N LYS A 115 14.92 13.53 16.34
CA LYS A 115 14.29 12.21 16.64
C LYS A 115 12.75 12.16 16.52
N ASP A 116 12.21 12.58 15.38
CA ASP A 116 10.82 12.24 15.00
C ASP A 116 10.84 11.12 13.96
N VAL A 117 10.16 10.01 14.26
CA VAL A 117 10.08 8.86 13.34
C VAL A 117 8.84 8.99 12.47
N TYR A 118 9.07 9.04 11.16
CA TYR A 118 8.04 9.06 10.14
C TYR A 118 7.92 7.71 9.47
N VAL A 119 6.71 7.19 9.37
CA VAL A 119 6.39 6.01 8.57
C VAL A 119 5.58 6.45 7.36
N THR A 120 5.96 6.00 6.18
CA THR A 120 5.23 6.25 4.92
C THR A 120 5.28 5.00 4.05
N SER A 121 4.37 4.95 3.08
CA SER A 121 4.35 3.90 2.08
C SER A 121 3.90 4.47 0.74
N PHE A 122 4.30 3.82 -0.34
CA PHE A 122 3.62 3.98 -1.62
C PHE A 122 3.42 2.64 -2.29
N LYS A 123 2.38 2.55 -3.11
CA LYS A 123 2.00 1.33 -3.82
C LYS A 123 1.91 1.62 -5.30
N CYS A 124 2.48 0.74 -6.09
CA CYS A 124 2.30 0.70 -7.53
C CYS A 124 1.42 -0.49 -7.86
N VAL A 125 0.28 -0.21 -8.48
CA VAL A 125 -0.74 -1.22 -8.77
C VAL A 125 -0.88 -1.26 -10.28
N PHE A 126 -0.68 -2.44 -10.85
CA PHE A 126 -0.78 -2.70 -12.26
C PHE A 126 -1.97 -3.62 -12.50
N VAL A 127 -2.85 -3.16 -13.37
CA VAL A 127 -4.08 -3.85 -13.76
C VAL A 127 -4.19 -3.68 -15.25
N ASN A 128 -4.54 -4.76 -15.95
CA ASN A 128 -5.00 -4.66 -17.32
C ASN A 128 -6.52 -4.57 -17.31
N HIS A 129 -7.06 -3.36 -17.51
CA HIS A 129 -8.52 -3.13 -17.44
C HIS A 129 -9.28 -3.69 -18.64
N LEU A 130 -8.58 -4.03 -19.73
CA LEU A 130 -9.17 -4.65 -20.92
C LEU A 130 -9.34 -6.17 -20.77
N GLN A 131 -8.86 -6.76 -19.67
CA GLN A 131 -9.10 -8.17 -19.36
C GLN A 131 -10.57 -8.40 -19.06
N LYS A 132 -11.15 -9.44 -19.67
CA LYS A 132 -12.58 -9.77 -19.52
C LYS A 132 -13.02 -9.98 -18.08
N THR A 133 -12.12 -10.44 -17.20
CA THR A 133 -12.48 -10.68 -15.79
C THR A 133 -12.24 -9.47 -14.89
N PHE A 134 -11.52 -8.44 -15.37
CA PHE A 134 -11.37 -7.22 -14.62
C PHE A 134 -12.62 -6.34 -14.80
N ASN A 135 -13.23 -5.95 -13.68
CA ASN A 135 -14.38 -5.06 -13.70
C ASN A 135 -14.14 -3.92 -12.71
N MET A 136 -13.97 -2.71 -13.26
CA MET A 136 -13.66 -1.55 -12.46
C MET A 136 -14.79 -1.19 -11.48
N LYS A 137 -16.04 -1.28 -11.92
CA LYS A 137 -17.20 -1.02 -11.07
C LYS A 137 -17.22 -1.97 -9.87
N SER A 138 -16.94 -3.26 -10.08
CA SER A 138 -16.84 -4.24 -8.99
C SER A 138 -15.70 -3.92 -8.02
N LEU A 139 -14.53 -3.49 -8.50
CA LEU A 139 -13.43 -3.06 -7.62
C LEU A 139 -13.85 -1.87 -6.76
N LEU A 140 -14.52 -0.87 -7.34
CA LEU A 140 -15.02 0.30 -6.62
C LEU A 140 -16.09 -0.06 -5.59
N GLU A 141 -17.03 -0.94 -5.93
CA GLU A 141 -18.05 -1.45 -5.01
C GLU A 141 -17.44 -2.25 -3.85
N ASN A 142 -16.50 -3.15 -4.15
CA ASN A 142 -15.74 -3.89 -3.14
C ASN A 142 -14.96 -2.96 -2.22
N THR A 143 -14.39 -1.88 -2.78
CA THR A 143 -13.65 -0.87 -2.00
C THR A 143 -14.58 -0.10 -1.07
N LYS A 144 -15.72 0.39 -1.57
CA LYS A 144 -16.73 1.09 -0.75
C LYS A 144 -17.23 0.21 0.39
N ALA A 145 -17.50 -1.05 0.10
CA ALA A 145 -18.02 -2.00 1.06
C ALA A 145 -16.95 -2.73 1.88
N ARG A 146 -15.66 -2.41 1.67
CA ARG A 146 -14.50 -2.96 2.41
C ARG A 146 -14.42 -4.48 2.40
N LYS A 147 -14.71 -5.10 1.26
CA LYS A 147 -14.72 -6.55 1.07
C LYS A 147 -13.78 -6.97 -0.05
N LYS A 148 -13.41 -8.26 -0.04
CA LYS A 148 -12.49 -8.87 -0.99
C LYS A 148 -11.20 -8.04 -1.18
N GLU A 149 -10.69 -7.94 -2.41
CA GLU A 149 -9.50 -7.15 -2.75
C GLU A 149 -9.71 -5.65 -2.53
N GLY A 150 -10.96 -5.18 -2.57
CA GLY A 150 -11.33 -3.79 -2.33
C GLY A 150 -10.84 -3.26 -0.98
N LEU A 151 -10.68 -4.13 0.02
CA LEU A 151 -10.12 -3.76 1.32
C LEU A 151 -8.73 -3.10 1.20
N LEU A 152 -7.88 -3.58 0.26
CA LEU A 152 -6.53 -3.02 0.02
C LEU A 152 -6.55 -1.59 -0.53
N PHE A 153 -7.65 -1.21 -1.19
CA PHE A 153 -7.79 0.04 -1.91
C PHE A 153 -8.55 1.12 -1.13
N THR A 154 -9.08 0.81 0.05
CA THR A 154 -9.86 1.75 0.87
C THR A 154 -9.10 3.03 1.26
N SER A 155 -7.77 2.99 1.27
CA SER A 155 -6.96 4.21 1.45
C SER A 155 -6.71 4.95 0.14
N ALA A 156 -6.54 4.23 -0.97
CA ALA A 156 -6.24 4.80 -2.28
C ALA A 156 -7.46 5.40 -2.99
N ILE A 157 -8.67 4.91 -2.69
CA ILE A 157 -9.91 5.31 -3.35
C ILE A 157 -10.88 5.87 -2.30
N GLY A 158 -11.07 7.19 -2.30
CA GLY A 158 -11.89 7.92 -1.32
C GLY A 158 -11.25 8.02 0.09
N GLY A 159 -10.03 7.51 0.24
CA GLY A 159 -9.33 7.38 1.52
C GLY A 159 -8.26 8.43 1.75
N VAL A 160 -7.35 8.16 2.70
CA VAL A 160 -6.30 9.07 3.18
C VAL A 160 -4.96 8.92 2.43
N CYS A 161 -5.02 8.73 1.11
CA CYS A 161 -3.85 8.55 0.25
C CYS A 161 -3.78 9.66 -0.82
N ARG A 162 -2.57 10.00 -1.28
CA ARG A 162 -2.41 10.70 -2.55
C ARG A 162 -2.33 9.67 -3.66
N THR A 163 -3.33 9.67 -4.53
CA THR A 163 -3.47 8.67 -5.59
C THR A 163 -3.41 9.35 -6.93
N ALA A 164 -2.53 8.84 -7.79
CA ALA A 164 -2.48 9.17 -9.20
C ALA A 164 -2.87 7.91 -9.98
N VAL A 165 -3.70 8.10 -11.01
CA VAL A 165 -4.08 7.04 -11.94
C VAL A 165 -3.47 7.38 -13.28
N VAL A 166 -2.74 6.43 -13.86
CA VAL A 166 -2.13 6.58 -15.18
C VAL A 166 -2.81 5.57 -16.08
N VAL A 167 -3.50 6.09 -17.10
CA VAL A 167 -4.19 5.29 -18.10
C VAL A 167 -3.40 5.42 -19.41
N PRO A 168 -2.52 4.46 -19.75
CA PRO A 168 -1.81 4.51 -21.01
C PRO A 168 -2.77 4.24 -22.17
N ILE A 169 -2.67 5.03 -23.23
CA ILE A 169 -3.41 4.83 -24.48
C ILE A 169 -2.38 4.47 -25.54
N SER A 170 -2.47 3.26 -26.09
CA SER A 170 -1.62 2.83 -27.20
C SER A 170 -2.17 3.31 -28.55
N ALA A 171 -1.33 3.24 -29.58
CA ALA A 171 -1.77 3.53 -30.95
C ALA A 171 -2.84 2.55 -31.44
N ASP A 172 -2.89 1.32 -30.90
CA ASP A 172 -3.90 0.32 -31.25
C ASP A 172 -5.21 0.56 -30.51
N ASP A 173 -5.15 1.00 -29.25
CA ASP A 173 -6.34 1.46 -28.52
C ASP A 173 -7.01 2.62 -29.27
N ALA A 174 -6.21 3.54 -29.80
CA ALA A 174 -6.70 4.69 -30.57
C ALA A 174 -7.40 4.30 -31.88
N LYS A 175 -7.14 3.11 -32.43
CA LYS A 175 -7.82 2.59 -33.63
C LYS A 175 -9.14 1.88 -33.30
N ASN A 176 -9.32 1.45 -32.05
CA ASN A 176 -10.54 0.79 -31.58
C ASN A 176 -11.36 1.76 -30.71
N MET A 177 -12.36 2.39 -31.32
CA MET A 177 -13.19 3.40 -30.66
C MET A 177 -13.91 2.89 -29.41
N ASP A 178 -14.30 1.62 -29.35
CA ASP A 178 -14.96 1.04 -28.18
C ASP A 178 -13.97 0.88 -27.02
N THR A 179 -12.77 0.35 -27.31
CA THR A 179 -11.68 0.24 -26.32
C THR A 179 -11.25 1.61 -25.82
N LEU A 180 -11.08 2.59 -26.72
CA LEU A 180 -10.73 3.95 -26.35
C LEU A 180 -11.81 4.58 -25.45
N LYS A 181 -13.08 4.45 -25.81
CA LYS A 181 -14.20 5.00 -25.04
C LYS A 181 -14.29 4.36 -23.65
N ALA A 182 -14.14 3.05 -23.55
CA ALA A 182 -14.12 2.35 -22.27
C ALA A 182 -12.99 2.85 -21.37
N THR A 183 -11.78 2.93 -21.93
CA THR A 183 -10.56 3.40 -21.25
C THR A 183 -10.70 4.84 -20.74
N LEU A 184 -11.23 5.75 -21.57
CA LEU A 184 -11.47 7.14 -21.18
C LEU A 184 -12.55 7.26 -20.10
N THR A 185 -13.65 6.51 -20.23
CA THR A 185 -14.75 6.51 -19.26
C THR A 185 -14.27 6.07 -17.87
N GLU A 186 -13.43 5.03 -17.81
CA GLU A 186 -12.83 4.58 -16.56
C GLU A 186 -11.88 5.64 -15.98
N GLY A 187 -11.03 6.25 -16.82
CA GLY A 187 -10.16 7.36 -16.43
C GLY A 187 -10.93 8.54 -15.82
N GLU A 188 -12.01 8.97 -16.46
CA GLU A 188 -12.91 10.02 -15.97
C GLU A 188 -13.55 9.64 -14.63
N THR A 189 -13.97 8.38 -14.48
CA THR A 189 -14.52 7.86 -13.22
C THR A 189 -13.51 7.97 -12.08
N PHE A 190 -12.24 7.64 -12.32
CA PHE A 190 -11.18 7.83 -11.32
C PHE A 190 -10.91 9.29 -11.01
N ASN A 191 -10.86 10.14 -12.03
CA ASN A 191 -10.59 11.55 -11.87
C ASN A 191 -11.66 12.27 -11.03
N ALA A 192 -12.92 11.82 -11.11
CA ALA A 192 -14.02 12.35 -10.31
C ALA A 192 -13.92 11.99 -8.81
N MET A 193 -13.12 10.98 -8.44
CA MET A 193 -13.01 10.53 -7.06
C MET A 193 -12.10 11.44 -6.23
N LYS A 194 -12.61 11.90 -5.09
CA LYS A 194 -11.88 12.77 -4.16
C LYS A 194 -11.35 11.98 -2.98
N ASN A 195 -10.03 11.98 -2.81
CA ASN A 195 -9.40 11.45 -1.61
C ASN A 195 -9.42 12.49 -0.48
N LYS A 196 -9.44 11.98 0.74
CA LYS A 196 -9.23 12.78 1.95
C LYS A 196 -7.76 13.19 2.04
N PRO A 197 -7.45 14.29 2.77
CA PRO A 197 -6.06 14.63 3.06
C PRO A 197 -5.30 13.46 3.68
N SER A 198 -4.03 13.32 3.31
CA SER A 198 -3.15 12.32 3.89
C SER A 198 -2.98 12.52 5.39
N ARG A 199 -2.83 11.41 6.11
CA ARG A 199 -2.46 11.45 7.53
C ARG A 199 -1.01 11.88 7.69
N SER A 200 -0.68 12.37 8.89
CA SER A 200 0.72 12.55 9.26
C SER A 200 1.38 11.18 9.44
N GLY A 201 2.60 11.03 8.92
CA GLY A 201 3.42 9.84 9.13
C GLY A 201 4.14 9.79 10.48
N SER A 202 4.07 10.85 11.31
CA SER A 202 4.79 10.91 12.59
C SER A 202 4.17 9.96 13.61
N LEU A 203 4.99 9.04 14.14
CA LEU A 203 4.60 8.13 15.20
C LEU A 203 4.29 8.88 16.51
N VAL A 204 5.03 9.95 16.81
CA VAL A 204 4.75 10.81 17.98
C VAL A 204 3.36 11.44 17.88
N LYS A 205 3.00 11.97 16.70
CA LYS A 205 1.66 12.52 16.46
C LYS A 205 0.59 11.44 16.53
N LEU A 206 0.85 10.25 15.98
CA LEU A 206 -0.08 9.11 16.09
C LEU A 206 -0.38 8.78 17.56
N VAL A 207 0.66 8.62 18.38
CA VAL A 207 0.51 8.32 19.83
C VAL A 207 -0.32 9.41 20.51
N LYS A 208 0.04 10.68 20.32
CA LYS A 208 -0.67 11.81 20.92
C LYS A 208 -2.14 11.85 20.52
N LEU A 209 -2.43 11.76 19.23
CA LEU A 209 -3.81 11.84 18.71
C LEU A 209 -4.66 10.62 19.11
N THR A 210 -4.03 9.48 19.35
CA THR A 210 -4.72 8.26 19.79
C THR A 210 -5.01 8.29 21.30
N LYS A 211 -4.10 8.83 22.12
CA LYS A 211 -4.28 8.94 23.58
C LYS A 211 -5.42 9.87 23.98
N ILE A 212 -5.53 11.04 23.32
CA ILE A 212 -6.52 12.08 23.65
C ILE A 212 -7.96 11.56 23.82
N PRO A 213 -8.56 10.82 22.87
CA PRO A 213 -9.93 10.32 23.03
C PRO A 213 -10.08 9.25 24.12
N ILE A 214 -9.03 8.48 24.41
CA ILE A 214 -9.03 7.49 25.50
C ILE A 214 -9.05 8.21 26.85
N GLU A 215 -8.15 9.18 27.05
CA GLU A 215 -8.03 9.97 28.28
C GLU A 215 -9.29 10.79 28.56
N LYS A 216 -9.98 11.26 27.50
CA LYS A 216 -11.26 11.97 27.60
C LYS A 216 -12.48 11.06 27.81
N GLY A 217 -12.29 9.74 27.89
CA GLY A 217 -13.41 8.79 28.03
C GLY A 217 -14.36 8.75 26.82
N ALA A 218 -13.91 9.20 25.64
CA ALA A 218 -14.73 9.24 24.42
C ALA A 218 -14.86 7.85 23.77
N ILE A 219 -13.95 6.92 24.09
CA ILE A 219 -13.98 5.54 23.60
C ILE A 219 -14.68 4.65 24.64
N LYS A 220 -15.93 4.27 24.35
CA LYS A 220 -16.76 3.43 25.23
C LYS A 220 -16.65 1.93 24.95
N ASP A 221 -16.20 1.56 23.75
CA ASP A 221 -15.98 0.18 23.36
C ASP A 221 -14.61 -0.28 23.89
N GLU A 222 -14.62 -1.24 24.83
CA GLU A 222 -13.39 -1.75 25.45
C GLU A 222 -12.48 -2.49 24.47
N LYS A 223 -13.03 -3.19 23.47
CA LYS A 223 -12.23 -3.85 22.42
C LYS A 223 -11.55 -2.82 21.53
N MET A 224 -12.26 -1.74 21.18
CA MET A 224 -11.69 -0.63 20.44
C MET A 224 -10.57 0.05 21.24
N LYS A 225 -10.80 0.30 22.53
CA LYS A 225 -9.81 0.88 23.44
C LYS A 225 -8.56 0.01 23.56
N GLU A 226 -8.72 -1.30 23.75
CA GLU A 226 -7.60 -2.25 23.80
C GLU A 226 -6.78 -2.23 22.50
N ASN A 227 -7.43 -2.21 21.34
CA ASN A 227 -6.76 -2.11 20.05
C ASN A 227 -5.99 -0.79 19.90
N MET A 228 -6.56 0.33 20.34
CA MET A 228 -5.88 1.62 20.33
C MET A 228 -4.66 1.64 21.26
N LEU A 229 -4.73 0.99 22.42
CA LEU A 229 -3.60 0.85 23.35
C LEU A 229 -2.50 -0.03 22.78
N LYS A 230 -2.84 -1.15 22.11
CA LYS A 230 -1.86 -1.99 21.39
C LYS A 230 -1.13 -1.18 20.31
N MET A 231 -1.88 -0.35 19.57
CA MET A 231 -1.32 0.54 18.56
C MET A 231 -0.36 1.59 19.15
N ILE A 232 -0.73 2.22 20.28
CA ILE A 232 0.13 3.16 21.00
C ILE A 232 1.45 2.48 21.39
N LYS A 233 1.36 1.30 22.03
CA LYS A 233 2.54 0.55 22.47
C LYS A 233 3.46 0.18 21.30
N ALA A 234 2.90 -0.24 20.16
CA ALA A 234 3.67 -0.53 18.97
C ALA A 234 4.37 0.71 18.40
N ALA A 235 3.70 1.86 18.38
CA ALA A 235 4.26 3.12 17.91
C ALA A 235 5.35 3.67 18.84
N GLU A 236 5.18 3.54 20.16
CA GLU A 236 6.19 3.91 21.16
C GLU A 236 7.44 3.04 21.01
N LYS A 237 7.28 1.71 20.89
CA LYS A 237 8.39 0.78 20.66
C LYS A 237 9.16 1.09 19.36
N ALA A 238 8.44 1.44 18.29
CA ALA A 238 9.04 1.84 17.02
C ALA A 238 9.71 3.22 17.09
N ASN A 239 9.26 4.13 17.94
CA ASN A 239 9.94 5.41 18.18
C ASN A 239 11.28 5.25 18.93
N GLU A 240 11.38 4.28 19.83
CA GLU A 240 12.58 4.04 20.64
C GLU A 240 13.74 3.47 19.80
N ASP A 241 13.46 2.44 19.00
CA ASP A 241 14.44 1.80 18.12
C ASP A 241 13.77 1.40 16.78
N PRO A 242 13.56 2.36 15.87
CA PRO A 242 12.84 2.14 14.61
C PRO A 242 13.53 1.16 13.66
N GLU A 243 14.85 0.97 13.81
CA GLU A 243 15.62 0.06 12.96
C GLU A 243 15.39 -1.41 13.36
N LYS A 244 15.18 -1.68 14.66
CA LYS A 244 14.90 -3.03 15.18
C LYS A 244 13.41 -3.32 15.38
N ASN A 245 12.58 -2.28 15.53
CA ASN A 245 11.16 -2.40 15.81
C ASN A 245 10.35 -1.66 14.73
N PRO A 246 10.21 -2.23 13.52
CA PRO A 246 9.39 -1.61 12.49
C PRO A 246 7.94 -1.45 12.98
N PHE A 247 7.30 -0.35 12.60
CA PHE A 247 5.89 -0.13 12.90
C PHE A 247 5.02 -0.98 11.96
N VAL A 248 4.70 -2.19 12.39
CA VAL A 248 4.01 -3.20 11.60
C VAL A 248 2.49 -3.02 11.57
N ALA A 249 1.86 -3.57 10.55
CA ALA A 249 0.40 -3.62 10.43
C ALA A 249 -0.22 -4.59 11.44
N ILE A 250 -1.45 -4.33 11.85
CA ILE A 250 -2.23 -5.17 12.76
C ILE A 250 -3.29 -5.92 11.95
N SER A 251 -3.41 -7.23 12.17
CA SER A 251 -4.41 -8.07 11.49
C SER A 251 -5.81 -7.50 11.66
N VAL A 252 -6.57 -7.45 10.57
CA VAL A 252 -7.98 -7.07 10.63
C VAL A 252 -8.73 -8.31 11.08
N SER A 253 -9.21 -8.34 12.32
CA SER A 253 -10.00 -9.46 12.82
C SER A 253 -11.16 -9.73 11.87
N LYS A 254 -11.33 -11.00 11.46
CA LYS A 254 -12.50 -11.45 10.69
C LYS A 254 -13.74 -11.10 11.53
N ASN A 255 -14.53 -10.16 11.05
CA ASN A 255 -15.91 -9.99 11.50
C ASN A 255 -16.77 -11.03 10.79
#